data_AF-A0A7V1C2Y1-F1
#
_entry.id   AF-A0A7V1C2Y1-F1
#
_cell.length_a   1.000
_cell.length_b   1.000
_cell.length_c   1.000
_cell.angle_alpha   90.00
_cell.angle_beta   90.00
_cell.angle_gamma   90.00
#
_symmetry.space_group_name_H-M   'P 1'
#
loop_
_entity.id
_entity.type
_entity.pdbx_description
1 polymer ?
#
loop_
_entity_poly.entity_id
_entity_poly.type
_entity_poly.pdbx_seq_one_letter_code
_entity_poly.pdbx_strand_id
1 'polypeptide(L)'
;MKQIHAKIPHSNLTAKSEWRDRIDLLRSRVSLLAGKDKLLMTMYLKNGNTFYQMAKLVGVNEATIARRIHKVTKRLIDGEYITCLRNRDKFTSTEMSIAKDYFLMGLSIRKIAEKRHWTYYRVRETMKKIQRLVQTAEEVKNKRN
;
A
#
# COMPACT_ATOMS: atom_id res chain seq x y z
N MET A 1 -38.66 -21.14 22.51
CA MET A 1 -37.78 -20.58 21.45
C MET A 1 -38.34 -19.24 20.98
N LYS A 2 -37.64 -18.13 21.20
CA LYS A 2 -37.94 -16.84 20.56
C LYS A 2 -36.63 -16.29 19.98
N GLN A 3 -36.47 -16.42 18.66
CA GLN A 3 -35.39 -15.78 17.93
C GLN A 3 -35.63 -14.27 17.93
N ILE A 4 -34.84 -13.53 18.70
CA ILE A 4 -34.77 -12.08 18.63
C ILE A 4 -33.79 -11.78 17.48
N HIS A 5 -34.29 -11.76 16.25
CA HIS A 5 -33.56 -11.10 15.17
C HIS A 5 -33.72 -9.58 15.38
N ALA A 6 -32.86 -9.02 16.22
CA ALA A 6 -32.70 -7.58 16.32
C ALA A 6 -32.38 -7.05 14.91
N LYS A 7 -33.25 -6.19 14.38
CA LYS A 7 -33.03 -5.50 13.10
C LYS A 7 -31.71 -4.74 13.19
N ILE A 8 -30.66 -5.30 12.61
CA ILE A 8 -29.37 -4.61 12.46
C ILE A 8 -29.66 -3.37 11.59
N PRO A 9 -29.38 -2.15 12.07
CA PRO A 9 -29.63 -0.93 11.31
C PRO A 9 -28.95 -0.98 9.93
N HIS A 10 -29.63 -0.56 8.87
CA HIS A 10 -29.11 -0.59 7.50
C HIS A 10 -27.76 0.15 7.33
N SER A 11 -27.46 1.14 8.18
CA SER A 11 -26.16 1.83 8.24
C SER A 11 -24.98 0.94 8.66
N ASN A 12 -25.23 -0.08 9.49
CA ASN A 12 -24.20 -1.06 9.86
C ASN A 12 -23.94 -2.08 8.73
N LEU A 13 -24.92 -2.33 7.86
CA LEU A 13 -24.78 -3.22 6.71
C LEU A 13 -23.96 -2.56 5.60
N THR A 14 -24.17 -1.26 5.33
CA THR A 14 -23.37 -0.49 4.36
C THR A 14 -21.92 -0.33 4.82
N ALA A 15 -21.70 0.06 6.08
CA ALA A 15 -20.35 0.15 6.65
C ALA A 15 -19.62 -1.21 6.59
N LYS A 16 -20.31 -2.31 6.92
CA LYS A 16 -19.73 -3.67 6.85
C LYS A 16 -19.37 -4.08 5.42
N SER A 17 -20.11 -3.62 4.41
CA SER A 17 -19.77 -3.83 3.00
C SER A 17 -18.49 -3.06 2.64
N GLU A 18 -18.43 -1.77 2.94
CA GLU A 18 -17.26 -0.93 2.64
C GLU A 18 -15.97 -1.42 3.31
N TRP A 19 -16.07 -1.92 4.54
CA TRP A 19 -14.92 -2.52 5.24
C TRP A 19 -14.44 -3.81 4.57
N ARG A 20 -15.36 -4.65 4.08
CA ARG A 20 -15.00 -5.85 3.32
C ARG A 20 -14.33 -5.48 2.01
N ASP A 21 -14.89 -4.53 1.27
CA ASP A 21 -14.34 -4.08 -0.01
C ASP A 21 -12.92 -3.52 0.16
N ARG A 22 -12.68 -2.77 1.24
CA ARG A 22 -11.33 -2.28 1.60
C ARG A 22 -10.37 -3.42 1.95
N ILE A 23 -10.82 -4.43 2.70
CA ILE A 23 -9.99 -5.59 3.04
C ILE A 23 -9.64 -6.40 1.79
N ASP A 24 -10.60 -6.61 0.89
CA ASP A 24 -10.37 -7.36 -0.34
C ASP A 24 -9.47 -6.59 -1.32
N LEU A 25 -9.65 -5.26 -1.39
CA LEU A 25 -8.72 -4.38 -2.10
C LEU A 25 -7.31 -4.51 -1.54
N LEU A 26 -7.13 -4.46 -0.21
CA LEU A 26 -5.83 -4.64 0.41
C LEU A 26 -5.23 -6.00 0.08
N ARG A 27 -6.01 -7.09 0.18
CA ARG A 27 -5.58 -8.45 -0.12
C ARG A 27 -5.08 -8.60 -1.56
N SER A 28 -5.81 -8.05 -2.53
CA SER A 28 -5.40 -8.08 -3.95
C SER A 28 -4.05 -7.38 -4.17
N ARG A 29 -3.78 -6.30 -3.41
CA ARG A 29 -2.60 -5.47 -3.52
C ARG A 29 -1.40 -5.95 -2.70
N VAL A 30 -1.55 -6.91 -1.77
CA VAL A 30 -0.41 -7.52 -1.04
C VAL A 30 0.62 -8.12 -2.00
N SER A 31 0.18 -8.62 -3.15
CA SER A 31 1.04 -9.16 -4.21
C SER A 31 2.06 -8.14 -4.75
N LEU A 32 1.76 -6.84 -4.63
CA LEU A 32 2.66 -5.75 -5.04
C LEU A 32 3.87 -5.61 -4.12
N LEU A 33 3.76 -6.00 -2.85
CA LEU A 33 4.84 -5.91 -1.88
C LEU A 33 5.91 -6.98 -2.14
N ALA A 34 7.08 -6.80 -1.53
CA ALA A 34 8.15 -7.79 -1.51
C ALA A 34 8.78 -7.90 -0.11
N GLY A 35 9.51 -8.99 0.12
CA GLY A 35 10.28 -9.22 1.34
C GLY A 35 9.45 -9.14 2.63
N LYS A 36 10.00 -8.49 3.66
CA LYS A 36 9.42 -8.41 5.01
C LYS A 36 8.02 -7.78 5.03
N ASP A 37 7.77 -6.74 4.23
CA ASP A 37 6.45 -6.08 4.20
C ASP A 37 5.37 -7.01 3.63
N LYS A 38 5.69 -7.81 2.60
CA LYS A 38 4.77 -8.80 2.04
C LYS A 38 4.44 -9.88 3.08
N LEU A 39 5.46 -10.39 3.78
CA LEU A 39 5.29 -11.40 4.82
C LEU A 39 4.38 -10.89 5.95
N LEU A 40 4.70 -9.71 6.51
CA LEU A 40 3.90 -9.10 7.58
C LEU A 40 2.45 -8.89 7.17
N MET A 41 2.21 -8.33 5.97
CA MET A 41 0.84 -8.12 5.49
C MET A 41 0.11 -9.42 5.19
N THR A 42 0.82 -10.48 4.81
CA THR A 42 0.23 -11.81 4.61
C THR A 42 -0.24 -12.40 5.94
N MET A 43 0.61 -12.36 6.97
CA MET A 43 0.24 -12.80 8.32
C MET A 43 -0.98 -12.03 8.85
N TYR A 44 -0.99 -10.71 8.65
CA TYR A 44 -2.08 -9.87 9.12
C TYR A 44 -3.40 -10.09 8.36
N LEU A 45 -3.38 -10.04 7.02
CA LEU A 45 -4.61 -10.00 6.20
C LEU A 45 -5.15 -11.37 5.78
N LYS A 46 -4.28 -12.39 5.65
CA LYS A 46 -4.67 -13.74 5.24
C LYS A 46 -4.81 -14.68 6.43
N ASN A 47 -3.87 -14.62 7.35
CA ASN A 47 -3.80 -15.57 8.46
C ASN A 47 -4.48 -15.06 9.73
N GLY A 48 -4.85 -13.76 9.78
CA GLY A 48 -5.52 -13.15 10.93
C GLY A 48 -4.64 -13.07 12.18
N ASN A 49 -3.31 -13.06 12.03
CA ASN A 49 -2.41 -12.99 13.17
C ASN A 49 -2.54 -11.64 13.90
N THR A 50 -2.48 -11.69 15.23
CA THR A 50 -2.47 -10.48 16.06
C THR A 50 -1.09 -9.81 16.02
N PHE A 51 -1.04 -8.50 16.29
CA PHE A 51 0.23 -7.78 16.35
C PHE A 51 1.18 -8.38 17.40
N TYR A 52 0.64 -8.83 18.54
CA TYR A 52 1.38 -9.58 19.56
C TYR A 52 2.05 -10.85 18.99
N GLN A 53 1.31 -11.70 18.27
CA GLN A 53 1.87 -12.93 17.68
C GLN A 53 3.00 -12.62 16.69
N MET A 54 2.79 -11.61 15.85
CA MET A 54 3.79 -11.18 14.87
C MET A 54 5.04 -10.58 15.54
N ALA A 55 4.84 -9.80 16.60
CA ALA A 55 5.90 -9.20 17.40
C ALA A 55 6.78 -10.26 18.08
N LYS A 56 6.15 -11.27 18.70
CA LYS A 56 6.83 -12.40 19.32
C LYS A 56 7.67 -13.21 18.31
N LEU A 57 7.15 -13.41 17.10
CA LEU A 57 7.86 -14.13 16.03
C LEU A 57 9.11 -13.36 15.54
N VAL A 58 9.00 -12.04 15.41
CA VAL A 58 10.07 -11.19 14.84
C VAL A 58 11.04 -10.66 15.90
N GLY A 59 10.71 -10.80 17.19
CA GLY A 59 11.53 -10.31 18.30
C GLY A 59 11.50 -8.78 18.45
N VAL A 60 10.37 -8.14 18.13
CA VAL A 60 10.20 -6.68 18.22
C VAL A 60 8.95 -6.32 19.03
N ASN A 61 8.82 -5.07 19.45
CA ASN A 61 7.62 -4.59 20.16
C ASN A 61 6.37 -4.60 19.25
N GLU A 62 5.23 -4.97 19.81
CA GLU A 62 3.91 -4.90 19.18
C GLU A 62 3.61 -3.54 18.53
N ALA A 63 3.92 -2.44 19.20
CA ALA A 63 3.73 -1.10 18.67
C ALA A 63 4.55 -0.86 17.39
N THR A 64 5.71 -1.49 17.24
CA THR A 64 6.53 -1.41 16.03
C THR A 64 5.88 -2.16 14.87
N ILE A 65 5.30 -3.33 15.13
CA ILE A 65 4.52 -4.08 14.13
C ILE A 65 3.28 -3.29 13.71
N ALA A 66 2.51 -2.78 14.66
CA ALA A 66 1.29 -1.99 14.39
C ALA A 66 1.60 -0.76 13.53
N ARG A 67 2.63 0.02 13.90
CA ARG A 67 3.09 1.17 13.11
C ARG A 67 3.51 0.77 11.69
N ARG A 68 4.23 -0.35 11.55
CA ARG A 68 4.67 -0.85 10.25
C ARG A 68 3.49 -1.25 9.36
N ILE A 69 2.55 -2.02 9.89
CA ILE A 69 1.34 -2.43 9.18
C ILE A 69 0.53 -1.21 8.76
N HIS A 70 0.27 -0.26 9.65
CA HIS A 70 -0.46 0.96 9.32
C HIS A 70 0.20 1.74 8.18
N LYS A 71 1.53 1.91 8.21
CA LYS A 71 2.27 2.58 7.14
C LYS A 71 2.19 1.84 5.80
N VAL A 72 2.24 0.51 5.81
CA VAL A 72 2.11 -0.31 4.59
C VAL A 72 0.67 -0.24 4.06
N THR A 73 -0.33 -0.37 4.92
CA THR A 73 -1.75 -0.22 4.58
C THR A 73 -2.03 1.12 3.93
N LYS A 74 -1.56 2.24 4.50
CA LYS A 74 -1.73 3.58 3.91
C LYS A 74 -1.15 3.65 2.48
N ARG A 75 0.05 3.12 2.26
CA ARG A 75 0.68 3.05 0.92
C ARG A 75 -0.08 2.17 -0.06
N LEU A 76 -0.73 1.11 0.42
CA LEU A 76 -1.50 0.18 -0.41
C LEU A 76 -2.89 0.68 -0.77
N ILE A 77 -3.55 1.51 0.04
CA ILE A 77 -4.91 2.02 -0.26
C ILE A 77 -4.82 3.22 -1.21
N ASP A 78 -4.12 4.28 -0.78
CA ASP A 78 -4.13 5.59 -1.43
C ASP A 78 -2.72 6.19 -1.57
N GLY A 79 -1.69 5.35 -1.66
CA GLY A 79 -0.32 5.83 -1.91
C GLY A 79 -0.11 6.30 -3.35
N GLU A 80 0.89 7.16 -3.56
CA GLU A 80 1.29 7.69 -4.88
C GLU A 80 1.57 6.57 -5.91
N TYR A 81 2.01 5.39 -5.46
CA TYR A 81 2.18 4.23 -6.34
C TYR A 81 0.85 3.74 -6.94
N ILE A 82 -0.26 3.87 -6.23
CA ILE A 82 -1.59 3.53 -6.74
C ILE A 82 -2.00 4.53 -7.83
N THR A 83 -1.67 5.81 -7.67
CA THR A 83 -1.83 6.82 -8.73
C THR A 83 -1.02 6.46 -9.97
N CYS A 84 0.22 6.01 -9.79
CA CYS A 84 1.05 5.50 -10.89
C CYS A 84 0.41 4.28 -11.58
N LEU A 85 -0.09 3.31 -10.81
CA LEU A 85 -0.75 2.12 -11.35
C LEU A 85 -2.01 2.44 -12.14
N ARG A 86 -2.80 3.44 -11.71
CA ARG A 86 -4.01 3.89 -12.42
C ARG A 86 -3.70 4.60 -13.74
N ASN A 87 -2.51 5.18 -13.87
CA ASN A 87 -2.03 5.91 -15.05
C ASN A 87 -0.84 5.19 -15.71
N ARG A 88 -0.82 3.85 -15.65
CA ARG A 88 0.35 3.05 -16.03
C ARG A 88 0.79 3.28 -17.47
N ASP A 89 -0.12 3.65 -18.35
CA ASP A 89 0.09 4.05 -19.75
C ASP A 89 1.05 5.25 -19.90
N LYS A 90 1.14 6.12 -18.88
CA LYS A 90 2.01 7.30 -18.88
C LYS A 90 3.44 7.02 -18.39
N PHE A 91 3.72 5.80 -17.95
CA PHE A 91 5.01 5.43 -17.36
C PHE A 91 5.66 4.28 -18.13
N THR A 92 6.97 4.38 -18.32
CA THR A 92 7.79 3.24 -18.76
C THR A 92 7.85 2.16 -17.68
N SER A 93 8.18 0.93 -18.08
CA SER A 93 8.38 -0.19 -17.14
C SER A 93 9.42 0.13 -16.06
N THR A 94 10.46 0.87 -16.44
CA THR A 94 11.53 1.31 -15.54
C THR A 94 11.08 2.38 -14.56
N GLU A 95 10.31 3.37 -15.02
CA GLU A 95 9.71 4.39 -14.15
C GLU A 95 8.74 3.76 -13.14
N MET A 96 7.88 2.83 -13.59
CA MET A 96 6.99 2.07 -12.70
C MET A 96 7.77 1.29 -11.63
N SER A 97 8.90 0.72 -12.04
CA SER A 97 9.81 0.00 -11.17
C SER A 97 10.44 0.90 -10.09
N ILE A 98 10.91 2.09 -10.48
CA ILE A 98 11.47 3.10 -9.57
C ILE A 98 10.39 3.66 -8.64
N ALA A 99 9.19 3.96 -9.18
CA ALA A 99 8.03 4.39 -8.41
C ALA A 99 7.62 3.36 -7.35
N LYS A 100 7.63 2.07 -7.72
CA LYS A 100 7.37 0.96 -6.79
C LYS A 100 8.38 0.95 -5.64
N ASP A 101 9.67 1.03 -5.96
CA ASP A 101 10.72 0.98 -4.95
C ASP A 101 10.67 2.19 -4.00
N TYR A 102 10.32 3.36 -4.51
CA TYR A 102 10.23 4.57 -3.71
C TYR A 102 8.93 4.67 -2.91
N PHE A 103 7.79 4.77 -3.59
CA PHE A 103 6.50 5.04 -2.95
C PHE A 103 5.96 3.83 -2.19
N LEU A 104 6.05 2.63 -2.78
CA LEU A 104 5.48 1.43 -2.17
C LEU A 104 6.45 0.79 -1.18
N MET A 105 7.71 0.60 -1.56
CA MET A 105 8.70 -0.07 -0.69
C MET A 105 9.35 0.88 0.32
N GLY A 106 9.30 2.21 0.08
CA GLY A 106 9.88 3.20 0.99
C GLY A 106 11.41 3.21 0.96
N LEU A 107 12.02 2.84 -0.17
CA LEU A 107 13.47 2.87 -0.35
C LEU A 107 13.94 4.30 -0.64
N SER A 108 15.10 4.67 -0.11
CA SER A 108 15.75 5.93 -0.47
C SER A 108 16.30 5.88 -1.90
N ILE A 109 16.43 7.04 -2.55
CA ILE A 109 17.01 7.16 -3.89
C ILE A 109 18.36 6.43 -3.99
N ARG A 110 19.20 6.52 -2.95
CA ARG A 110 20.48 5.81 -2.88
C ARG A 110 20.32 4.29 -2.93
N LYS A 111 19.43 3.72 -2.11
CA LYS A 111 19.15 2.28 -2.13
C LYS A 111 18.55 1.82 -3.46
N ILE A 112 17.77 2.67 -4.11
CA ILE A 112 17.21 2.39 -5.45
C ILE A 112 18.32 2.38 -6.49
N ALA A 113 19.23 3.35 -6.45
CA ALA A 113 20.39 3.43 -7.34
C ALA A 113 21.26 2.17 -7.23
N GLU A 114 21.57 1.75 -6.00
CA GLU A 114 22.29 0.51 -5.72
C GLU A 114 21.53 -0.71 -6.26
N LYS A 115 20.25 -0.87 -5.91
CA LYS A 115 19.41 -2.00 -6.33
C LYS A 115 19.26 -2.11 -7.86
N ARG A 116 19.25 -0.98 -8.57
CA ARG A 116 18.98 -0.91 -10.02
C ARG A 116 20.27 -0.80 -10.84
N HIS A 117 21.44 -0.77 -10.21
CA HIS A 117 22.74 -0.49 -10.85
C HIS A 117 22.74 0.81 -11.65
N TRP A 118 22.07 1.84 -11.13
CA TRP A 118 21.95 3.15 -11.76
C TRP A 118 22.72 4.19 -10.96
N THR A 119 23.12 5.28 -11.60
CA THR A 119 23.68 6.41 -10.88
C THR A 119 22.60 7.09 -10.05
N TYR A 120 22.99 7.63 -8.88
CA TYR A 120 22.11 8.40 -8.02
C TYR A 120 21.37 9.51 -8.79
N TYR A 121 22.11 10.22 -9.66
CA TYR A 121 21.57 11.29 -10.48
C TYR A 121 20.45 10.81 -11.43
N ARG A 122 20.65 9.69 -12.14
CA ARG A 122 19.63 9.13 -13.04
C ARG A 122 18.36 8.75 -12.30
N VAL A 123 18.49 8.12 -11.12
CA VAL A 123 17.32 7.79 -10.30
C VAL A 123 16.62 9.05 -9.81
N ARG A 124 17.37 10.07 -9.37
CA ARG A 124 16.81 11.33 -8.90
C ARG A 124 16.04 12.06 -10.00
N GLU A 125 16.58 12.18 -11.20
CA GLU A 125 15.89 12.84 -12.32
C GLU A 125 14.66 12.06 -12.77
N THR A 126 14.76 10.72 -12.82
CA THR A 126 13.60 9.87 -13.11
C THR A 126 12.52 10.04 -12.04
N MET A 127 12.88 10.11 -10.77
CA MET A 127 11.95 10.33 -9.67
C MET A 127 11.23 11.69 -9.78
N LYS A 128 11.96 12.76 -10.11
CA LYS A 128 11.34 14.09 -10.33
C LYS A 128 10.31 14.04 -11.45
N LYS A 129 10.62 13.34 -12.55
CA LYS A 129 9.67 13.16 -13.66
C LYS A 129 8.42 12.41 -13.20
N ILE A 130 8.60 11.32 -12.45
CA ILE A 130 7.49 10.54 -11.88
C ILE A 130 6.62 11.42 -10.98
N GLN A 131 7.22 12.20 -10.07
CA GLN A 131 6.49 13.08 -9.16
C GLN A 131 5.64 14.12 -9.89
N ARG A 132 6.18 14.73 -10.96
CA ARG A 132 5.41 15.66 -11.80
C ARG A 132 4.19 14.98 -12.44
N LEU A 133 4.36 13.78 -12.99
CA LEU A 133 3.26 13.01 -13.59
C LEU A 133 2.18 12.64 -12.57
N VAL A 134 2.59 12.25 -11.36
CA VAL A 134 1.65 11.95 -10.25
C VAL A 134 0.88 13.20 -9.87
N GLN A 135 1.55 14.34 -9.71
CA GLN A 135 0.91 15.61 -9.37
C GLN A 135 -0.12 16.02 -10.43
N THR A 136 0.24 15.96 -11.72
CA THR A 136 -0.70 16.25 -12.81
C THR A 136 -1.89 15.29 -12.81
N ALA A 137 -1.67 14.01 -12.51
CA ALA A 137 -2.76 13.03 -12.44
C ALA A 137 -3.72 13.29 -11.27
N GLU A 138 -3.21 13.76 -10.13
CA GLU A 138 -4.02 14.14 -8.97
C GLU A 138 -4.83 15.41 -9.22
N GLU A 139 -4.25 16.41 -9.88
CA GLU A 139 -4.97 17.63 -10.29
C GLU A 139 -6.12 17.34 -11.25
N VAL A 140 -5.93 16.43 -12.22
CA VAL A 140 -6.99 16.00 -13.14
C VAL A 140 -8.10 15.25 -12.41
N LYS A 141 -7.76 14.42 -11.41
CA LYS A 141 -8.75 13.72 -10.59
C LYS A 141 -9.62 14.70 -9.80
N ASN A 142 -9.02 15.73 -9.21
CA ASN A 142 -9.74 16.72 -8.41
C ASN A 142 -10.65 17.65 -9.23
N LYS A 143 -10.39 17.82 -10.53
CA LYS A 143 -11.25 18.60 -11.45
C LYS A 143 -12.46 17.81 -11.99
N ARG A 144 -12.47 16.48 -11.83
CA ARG A 144 -13.51 15.59 -12.34
C ARG A 144 -14.51 15.13 -11.26
N ASN A 145 -14.21 15.42 -10.00
CA ASN A 145 -15.08 15.23 -8.85
C ASN A 145 -15.74 16.55 -8.48
#